data_AF-A0A1H1P1W2-F1
#
_entry.id   AF-A0A1H1P1W2-F1
#
_cell.length_a   1.000
_cell.length_b   1.000
_cell.length_c   1.000
_cell.angle_alpha   90.00
_cell.angle_beta   90.00
_cell.angle_gamma   90.00
#
_symmetry.space_group_name_H-M   'P 1'
#
loop_
_entity.id
_entity.type
_entity.pdbx_description
1 polymer ?
#
loop_
_entity_poly.entity_id
_entity_poly.type
_entity_poly.pdbx_seq_one_letter_code
_entity_poly.pdbx_strand_id
1 'polypeptide(L)'
;MSESTEPFEHWCEVCGKTEQLTSEEAFGKGWDFPPRMGQWGVISQRTCGTCPMTATVWWAVAMDGYDAKQLSPAQQEVAARIMTERPDGEGQTE
;
A
#
# COMPACT_ATOMS: atom_id res chain seq x y z
N MET A 1 21.44 -1.15 1.69
CA MET A 1 20.05 -0.81 1.33
C MET A 1 19.64 0.26 2.32
N SER A 2 19.66 1.51 1.90
CA SER A 2 19.39 2.64 2.80
C SER A 2 17.88 2.66 3.04
N GLU A 3 17.44 2.39 4.27
CA GLU A 3 16.06 2.65 4.68
C GLU A 3 15.87 4.18 4.64
N SER A 4 15.12 4.67 3.65
CA SER A 4 14.71 6.06 3.59
C SER A 4 13.93 6.38 4.87
N THR A 5 14.51 7.24 5.71
CA THR A 5 13.95 7.73 6.97
C THR A 5 13.09 8.98 6.76
N GLU A 6 12.91 9.40 5.52
CA GLU A 6 12.06 10.55 5.18
C GLU A 6 10.57 10.15 5.26
N PRO A 7 9.71 11.00 5.85
CA PRO A 7 8.29 10.77 5.85
C PRO A 7 7.70 10.77 4.43
N PHE A 8 6.84 9.80 4.13
CA PHE A 8 6.10 9.71 2.86
C PHE A 8 4.60 9.47 3.09
N GLU A 9 3.80 9.62 2.03
CA GLU A 9 2.36 9.43 2.12
C GLU A 9 2.01 7.94 2.30
N HIS A 10 1.45 7.62 3.46
CA HIS A 10 0.78 6.36 3.72
C HIS A 10 -0.71 6.54 3.46
N TRP A 11 -1.33 5.62 2.73
CA TRP A 11 -2.73 5.71 2.37
C TRP A 11 -3.45 4.38 2.60
N CYS A 12 -4.70 4.45 3.06
CA CYS A 12 -5.48 3.26 3.33
C CYS A 12 -6.46 3.02 2.18
N GLU A 13 -6.34 1.88 1.51
CA GLU A 13 -7.22 1.49 0.40
C GLU A 13 -8.68 1.24 0.84
N VAL A 14 -8.90 1.00 2.13
CA VAL A 14 -10.23 0.66 2.67
C VAL A 14 -11.02 1.91 3.07
N CYS A 15 -10.43 2.80 3.86
CA CYS A 15 -11.13 3.98 4.37
C CYS A 15 -10.71 5.31 3.71
N GLY A 16 -9.71 5.29 2.82
CA GLY A 16 -9.19 6.47 2.14
C GLY A 16 -8.33 7.39 3.02
N LYS A 17 -8.05 7.02 4.27
CA LYS A 17 -7.20 7.80 5.18
C LYS A 17 -5.79 7.95 4.62
N THR A 18 -5.22 9.14 4.68
CA THR A 18 -3.81 9.41 4.38
C THR A 18 -3.08 10.02 5.56
N GLU A 19 -1.80 9.69 5.74
CA GLU A 19 -0.91 10.31 6.74
C GLU A 19 0.52 10.42 6.18
N GLN A 20 1.22 11.53 6.46
CA GLN A 20 2.64 11.67 6.17
C GLN A 20 3.46 11.13 7.34
N LEU A 21 4.12 9.99 7.17
CA LEU A 21 4.83 9.29 8.24
C LEU A 21 6.13 8.69 7.71
N THR A 22 7.12 8.52 8.58
CA THR A 22 8.23 7.61 8.28
C THR A 22 7.75 6.16 8.27
N SER A 23 8.49 5.28 7.58
CA SER A 23 8.21 3.83 7.59
C SER A 23 8.10 3.25 9.01
N GLU A 24 8.93 3.73 9.94
CA GLU A 24 8.95 3.25 11.32
C GLU A 24 7.73 3.72 12.12
N GLU A 25 7.36 4.99 12.00
CA GLU A 25 6.17 5.53 12.65
C GLU A 25 4.88 4.88 12.15
N ALA A 26 4.79 4.66 10.83
CA ALA A 26 3.64 4.00 10.23
C ALA A 26 3.50 2.56 10.73
N PHE A 27 4.59 1.80 10.71
CA PHE A 27 4.58 0.44 11.27
C PHE A 27 4.22 0.43 12.76
N GLY A 28 4.75 1.36 13.55
CA GLY A 28 4.39 1.53 14.96
C GLY A 28 2.91 1.87 15.19
N LYS A 29 2.26 2.56 14.23
CA LYS A 29 0.82 2.84 14.22
C LYS A 29 -0.02 1.71 13.62
N GLY A 30 0.59 0.58 13.26
CA GLY A 30 -0.09 -0.59 12.69
C GLY A 30 -0.45 -0.45 11.21
N TRP A 31 0.24 0.41 10.46
CA TRP A 31 0.08 0.45 9.02
C TRP A 31 0.75 -0.77 8.36
N ASP A 32 -0.01 -1.44 7.49
CA ASP A 32 0.54 -2.41 6.56
C ASP A 32 1.01 -1.66 5.32
N PHE A 33 2.28 -1.29 5.31
CA PHE A 33 2.89 -0.53 4.21
C PHE A 33 4.36 -0.93 4.00
N PRO A 34 4.87 -0.94 2.75
CA PRO A 34 6.29 -1.14 2.49
C PRO A 34 7.15 0.00 3.08
N PRO A 35 8.45 -0.25 3.39
CA PRO A 35 9.18 -1.51 3.24
C PRO A 35 8.96 -2.49 4.40
N ARG A 36 8.23 -2.10 5.46
CA ARG A 36 8.06 -2.93 6.66
C ARG A 36 7.08 -4.08 6.46
N MET A 37 6.06 -3.87 5.63
CA MET A 37 5.04 -4.85 5.27
C MET A 37 4.82 -4.86 3.76
N GLY A 38 5.05 -6.01 3.12
CA GLY A 38 4.93 -6.15 1.66
C GLY A 38 6.09 -5.51 0.90
N GLN A 39 5.87 -5.23 -0.40
CA GLN A 39 6.90 -4.70 -1.30
C GLN A 39 6.32 -3.66 -2.25
N TRP A 40 7.11 -2.63 -2.58
CA TRP A 40 6.78 -1.65 -3.62
C TRP A 40 6.58 -2.31 -4.98
N GLY A 41 5.59 -1.85 -5.75
CA GLY A 41 5.27 -2.39 -7.07
C GLY A 41 4.73 -3.84 -7.05
N VAL A 42 4.45 -4.40 -5.87
CA VAL A 42 3.81 -5.70 -5.69
C VAL A 42 2.51 -5.50 -4.95
N ILE A 43 1.43 -6.12 -5.44
CA ILE A 43 0.15 -6.12 -4.75
C ILE A 43 0.35 -6.76 -3.37
N SER A 44 0.19 -5.95 -2.34
CA SER A 44 0.21 -6.26 -0.91
C SER A 44 -0.73 -5.27 -0.21
N GLN A 45 -1.01 -5.48 1.08
CA GLN A 45 -1.96 -4.66 1.82
C GLN A 45 -1.49 -3.20 1.89
N ARG A 46 -2.41 -2.25 1.68
CA ARG A 46 -2.24 -0.82 2.00
C ARG A 46 -3.31 -0.41 3.00
N THR A 47 -3.11 -0.77 4.26
CA THR A 47 -4.12 -0.60 5.33
C THR A 47 -3.58 0.16 6.52
N CYS A 48 -4.41 1.04 7.08
CA CYS A 48 -4.11 1.64 8.38
C CYS A 48 -4.45 0.65 9.51
N GLY A 49 -3.91 0.87 10.70
CA GLY A 49 -4.08 -0.03 11.86
C GLY A 49 -5.50 -0.19 12.41
N THR A 50 -6.50 0.47 11.83
CA THR A 50 -7.92 0.31 12.20
C THR A 50 -8.74 -0.46 11.18
N CYS A 51 -8.26 -0.58 9.94
CA CYS A 51 -9.00 -1.26 8.88
C CYS A 51 -8.55 -2.72 8.74
N PRO A 52 -9.46 -3.66 8.49
CA PRO A 52 -9.08 -5.06 8.34
C PRO A 52 -8.37 -5.30 7.01
N MET A 53 -7.28 -6.06 7.04
CA MET A 53 -6.58 -6.48 5.82
C MET A 53 -7.47 -7.31 4.87
N THR A 54 -8.56 -7.90 5.37
CA THR A 54 -9.51 -8.68 4.56
C THR A 54 -10.30 -7.84 3.56
N ALA A 55 -10.31 -6.52 3.71
CA ALA A 55 -10.97 -5.60 2.79
C ALA A 55 -10.05 -5.05 1.69
N THR A 56 -8.83 -5.58 1.57
CA THR A 56 -7.81 -5.10 0.61
C THR A 56 -7.93 -5.77 -0.76
N VAL A 57 -7.42 -5.12 -1.81
CA VAL A 57 -7.26 -5.75 -3.13
C VAL A 57 -6.32 -6.95 -3.05
N TRP A 58 -5.31 -6.90 -2.17
CA TRP A 58 -4.43 -8.03 -1.94
C TRP A 58 -5.20 -9.25 -1.43
N TRP A 59 -6.14 -9.07 -0.49
CA TRP A 59 -6.95 -10.18 0.00
C TRP A 59 -7.80 -10.79 -1.11
N ALA A 60 -8.46 -9.96 -1.92
CA ALA A 60 -9.26 -10.44 -3.04
C ALA A 60 -8.44 -11.31 -4.00
N VAL A 61 -7.21 -10.89 -4.33
CA VAL A 61 -6.34 -11.65 -5.26
C VAL A 61 -5.72 -12.87 -4.58
N ALA A 62 -5.10 -12.70 -3.42
CA ALA A 62 -4.28 -13.73 -2.79
C ALA A 62 -5.09 -14.77 -2.02
N MET A 63 -6.22 -14.38 -1.43
CA MET A 63 -7.04 -15.23 -0.57
C MET A 63 -8.33 -15.66 -1.25
N ASP A 64 -9.03 -14.75 -1.91
CA ASP A 64 -10.30 -15.08 -2.61
C ASP A 64 -10.08 -15.59 -4.04
N GLY A 65 -8.85 -15.51 -4.55
CA GLY A 65 -8.47 -16.04 -5.86
C GLY A 65 -9.02 -15.22 -7.04
N TYR A 66 -9.34 -13.94 -6.83
CA TYR A 66 -9.90 -13.08 -7.87
C TYR A 66 -8.85 -12.74 -8.92
N ASP A 67 -9.23 -12.85 -10.18
CA ASP A 67 -8.47 -12.28 -11.28
C ASP A 67 -8.80 -10.79 -11.51
N ALA A 68 -8.02 -10.13 -12.37
CA ALA A 68 -8.19 -8.71 -12.67
C ALA A 68 -9.58 -8.31 -13.18
N LYS A 69 -10.34 -9.24 -13.79
CA LYS A 69 -11.68 -8.99 -14.33
C LYS A 69 -12.76 -9.08 -13.25
N GLN A 70 -12.48 -9.81 -12.17
CA GLN A 70 -13.37 -9.94 -11.02
C GLN A 70 -13.21 -8.82 -10.00
N LEU A 71 -12.10 -8.09 -10.05
CA LEU A 71 -11.90 -6.90 -9.22
C LEU A 71 -12.91 -5.80 -9.56
N SER A 72 -13.46 -5.17 -8.52
CA SER A 72 -14.26 -3.96 -8.69
C SER A 72 -13.43 -2.81 -9.29
N PRO A 73 -14.05 -1.80 -9.90
CA PRO A 73 -13.33 -0.63 -10.42
C PRO A 73 -12.43 0.04 -9.37
N ALA A 74 -12.92 0.16 -8.13
CA ALA A 74 -12.13 0.72 -7.02
C ALA A 74 -10.88 -0.14 -6.71
N GLN A 75 -11.02 -1.47 -6.69
CA GLN A 75 -9.88 -2.37 -6.47
C GLN A 75 -8.88 -2.32 -7.63
N GLN A 76 -9.34 -2.14 -8.87
CA GLN A 76 -8.46 -1.96 -10.03
C GLN A 76 -7.66 -0.67 -9.93
N GLU A 77 -8.27 0.44 -9.49
CA GLU A 77 -7.59 1.71 -9.24
C GLU A 77 -6.53 1.58 -8.14
N VAL A 78 -6.87 0.91 -7.04
CA VAL A 78 -5.94 0.58 -5.95
C VAL A 78 -4.76 -0.24 -6.48
N ALA A 79 -5.01 -1.31 -7.23
CA ALA A 79 -3.95 -2.13 -7.80
C ALA A 79 -3.05 -1.30 -8.74
N ALA A 80 -3.64 -0.46 -9.60
CA ALA A 80 -2.88 0.42 -10.48
C ALA A 80 -2.00 1.39 -9.70
N ARG A 81 -2.54 2.00 -8.63
CA ARG A 81 -1.79 2.88 -7.73
C ARG A 81 -0.57 2.15 -7.16
N ILE A 82 -0.76 0.96 -6.60
CA ILE A 82 0.33 0.12 -6.05
C ILE A 82 1.45 -0.14 -7.06
N MET A 83 1.10 -0.45 -8.32
CA MET A 83 2.10 -0.75 -9.36
C MET A 83 2.96 0.48 -9.73
N THR A 84 2.38 1.68 -9.57
CA THR A 84 3.05 2.95 -9.83
C THR A 84 3.74 3.55 -8.61
N GLU A 85 3.52 2.99 -7.41
CA GLU A 85 4.22 3.42 -6.19
C GLU A 85 5.74 3.21 -6.34
N ARG A 86 6.49 4.15 -5.77
CA ARG A 86 7.95 4.10 -5.69
C ARG A 86 8.36 4.38 -4.24
N PRO A 87 9.40 3.70 -3.72
CA PRO A 87 10.04 4.16 -2.49
C PRO A 87 10.57 5.57 -2.71
N ASP A 88 10.20 6.51 -1.85
CA ASP A 88 10.70 7.88 -1.94
C ASP A 88 12.24 7.90 -1.94
N GLY A 89 12.79 8.46 -3.02
CA GLY A 89 14.22 8.50 -3.31
C GLY A 89 14.58 8.29 -4.80
N GLU A 90 13.70 7.67 -5.59
CA GLU A 90 13.85 7.63 -7.05
C GLU A 90 13.07 8.78 -7.66
N GLY A 91 13.72 9.94 -7.65
CA GLY A 91 13.19 11.19 -8.18
C GLY A 91 12.64 11.05 -9.59
N GLN A 92 11.57 11.80 -9.82
CA GLN A 92 11.14 12.27 -11.12
C GLN A 92 12.37 12.86 -11.84
N THR A 93 12.99 12.11 -12.75
CA THR A 93 13.86 12.70 -13.77
C THR A 93 12.97 13.13 -14.94
N GLU A 94 13.13 14.40 -15.26
CA GLU A 94 12.43 15.24 -16.25
C GLU A 94 12.22 14.59 -17.64
#